data_AF-A0A6C0J6Z3-F1
#
_entry.id   AF-A0A6C0J6Z3-F1
#
_cell.length_a   1.000
_cell.length_b   1.000
_cell.length_c   1.000
_cell.angle_alpha   90.00
_cell.angle_beta   90.00
_cell.angle_gamma   90.00
#
_symmetry.space_group_name_H-M   'P 1'
#
loop_
_entity.id
_entity.type
_entity.pdbx_description
1 polymer ?
#
loop_
_entity_poly.entity_id
_entity_poly.type
_entity_poly.pdbx_seq_one_letter_code
_entity_poly.pdbx_strand_id
1 'polypeptide(L)'
;MSLSSIISKDIIKKKCHPMCFYLKWTDDGCKDRKKYVAQWTNIDSIDSKLIKWKCRVNFKDIGEITLATDYVTKDPFVLLKENPYNNTSYLKSHLQKSIRRGNVNKSLKTALHFYDNNANDFLRRLCIIAIEDALPLEGFSTIVWFMSAYSKNYNISESHMGWILGYVHDLAKCQYYEQMDKKLAQKKNKNIRNLRLYQLPQDGKDLCYSIMFRQGYGGMRSDKAMCLNATMLWSMRYSTNSRFLQLLDRKHIFMTPPTTDLLKNEWFSAAIDFHCYTGIIDYLWERNDEFDQEQIKNAIWHCSSCITNKKNIATDIGQRDWSNEKHIAVWNVIKKDFMGISKFMILKNS
;
A
#
# COMPACT_ATOMS: atom_id res chain seq x y z
N MET A 1 -61.00 7.15 -1.21
CA MET A 1 -59.69 7.07 -1.90
C MET A 1 -59.22 8.48 -2.22
N SER A 2 -58.15 8.97 -1.58
CA SER A 2 -57.25 9.96 -2.18
C SER A 2 -55.86 9.86 -1.53
N LEU A 3 -55.01 9.03 -2.16
CA LEU A 3 -53.63 9.31 -2.57
C LEU A 3 -52.63 10.05 -1.64
N SER A 4 -52.82 10.08 -0.32
CA SER A 4 -51.84 10.66 0.63
C SER A 4 -51.18 9.64 1.57
N SER A 5 -51.57 8.37 1.53
CA SER A 5 -51.04 7.32 2.42
C SER A 5 -50.17 6.27 1.74
N ILE A 6 -49.88 6.42 0.45
CA ILE A 6 -49.01 5.52 -0.34
C ILE A 6 -47.94 6.34 -1.04
N ILE A 7 -47.12 7.06 -0.26
CA ILE A 7 -45.81 7.52 -0.70
C ILE A 7 -44.80 6.94 0.29
N SER A 8 -44.22 5.83 -0.16
CA SER A 8 -43.04 5.12 0.32
C SER A 8 -42.58 5.37 1.77
N LYS A 9 -42.91 4.41 2.64
CA LYS A 9 -42.05 4.04 3.78
C LYS A 9 -40.69 3.47 3.32
N ASP A 10 -40.45 3.36 2.02
CA ASP A 10 -39.17 3.04 1.43
C ASP A 10 -38.33 4.30 1.15
N ILE A 11 -37.06 4.22 1.52
CA ILE A 11 -35.96 5.14 1.22
C ILE A 11 -35.87 6.42 2.09
N ILE A 12 -35.98 6.28 3.41
CA ILE A 12 -34.97 6.95 4.26
C ILE A 12 -33.78 5.99 4.28
N LYS A 13 -32.89 6.07 3.27
CA LYS A 13 -31.57 5.41 3.34
C LYS A 13 -30.87 5.99 4.57
N LYS A 14 -30.98 5.28 5.69
CA LYS A 14 -30.30 5.60 6.94
C LYS A 14 -28.82 5.84 6.58
N LYS A 15 -28.29 6.99 7.00
CA LYS A 15 -26.90 7.43 6.75
C LYS A 15 -25.94 6.45 7.45
N CYS A 16 -25.78 5.25 6.91
CA CYS A 16 -25.07 4.16 7.54
C CYS A 16 -23.78 3.89 6.78
N HIS A 17 -22.69 3.89 7.53
CA HIS A 17 -21.40 3.38 7.04
C HIS A 17 -21.54 1.89 6.70
N PRO A 18 -20.80 1.38 5.70
CA PRO A 18 -20.77 -0.05 5.41
C PRO A 18 -20.18 -0.80 6.61
N MET A 19 -20.89 -1.83 7.07
CA MET A 19 -20.52 -2.62 8.25
C MET A 19 -19.91 -3.99 7.88
N CYS A 20 -19.73 -4.26 6.59
CA CYS A 20 -19.08 -5.46 6.08
C CYS A 20 -18.02 -5.11 5.04
N PHE A 21 -16.86 -5.75 5.13
CA PHE A 21 -15.82 -5.72 4.13
C PHE A 21 -15.65 -7.11 3.53
N TYR A 22 -16.23 -7.28 2.34
CA TYR A 22 -16.47 -8.58 1.73
C TYR A 22 -15.57 -8.80 0.52
N LEU A 23 -14.80 -9.89 0.52
CA LEU A 23 -14.01 -10.33 -0.63
C LEU A 23 -14.74 -11.45 -1.37
N LYS A 24 -15.10 -11.20 -2.63
CA LYS A 24 -15.55 -12.24 -3.56
C LYS A 24 -14.33 -12.85 -4.27
N TRP A 25 -14.08 -14.12 -4.03
CA TRP A 25 -12.98 -14.87 -4.61
C TRP A 25 -13.45 -15.94 -5.61
N THR A 26 -14.61 -16.55 -5.39
CA THR A 26 -15.12 -17.62 -6.27
C THR A 26 -15.88 -17.07 -7.48
N ASP A 27 -15.93 -17.89 -8.53
CA ASP A 27 -16.79 -17.65 -9.68
C ASP A 27 -18.14 -18.31 -9.42
N ASP A 28 -19.17 -17.50 -9.17
CA ASP A 28 -20.55 -17.94 -8.98
C ASP A 28 -21.41 -17.67 -10.24
N GLY A 29 -20.80 -17.26 -11.36
CA GLY A 29 -21.51 -16.88 -12.58
C GLY A 29 -22.30 -15.56 -12.51
N CYS A 30 -22.28 -14.85 -11.38
CA CYS A 30 -22.98 -13.58 -11.21
C CYS A 30 -22.17 -12.42 -11.84
N LYS A 31 -22.70 -11.86 -12.93
CA LYS A 31 -22.07 -10.78 -13.73
C LYS A 31 -21.90 -9.46 -12.97
N ASP A 32 -22.69 -9.22 -11.91
CA ASP A 32 -22.77 -7.92 -11.24
C ASP A 32 -21.70 -7.70 -10.16
N ARG A 33 -20.95 -8.73 -9.75
CA ARG A 33 -19.89 -8.61 -8.73
C ARG A 33 -18.51 -8.86 -9.32
N LYS A 34 -17.64 -7.84 -9.27
CA LYS A 34 -16.26 -7.91 -9.73
C LYS A 34 -15.48 -8.98 -8.95
N LYS A 35 -15.00 -9.98 -9.66
CA LYS A 35 -14.18 -11.07 -9.10
C LYS A 35 -12.87 -10.53 -8.54
N TYR A 36 -12.42 -11.06 -7.41
CA TYR A 36 -11.16 -10.69 -6.74
C TYR A 36 -11.09 -9.25 -6.23
N VAL A 37 -12.24 -8.58 -6.09
CA VAL A 37 -12.34 -7.23 -5.54
C VAL A 37 -13.05 -7.28 -4.19
N ALA A 38 -12.40 -6.76 -3.16
CA ALA A 38 -13.05 -6.57 -1.86
C ALA A 38 -13.89 -5.30 -1.87
N GLN A 39 -15.12 -5.39 -1.37
CA GLN A 39 -16.09 -4.31 -1.37
C GLN A 39 -16.60 -4.00 0.03
N TRP A 40 -16.75 -2.72 0.31
CA TRP A 40 -17.38 -2.23 1.53
C TRP A 40 -18.90 -2.16 1.30
N THR A 41 -19.63 -3.01 2.02
CA THR A 41 -21.08 -3.17 1.90
C THR A 41 -21.73 -3.44 3.26
N ASN A 42 -23.02 -3.81 3.28
CA ASN A 42 -23.71 -4.32 4.46
C ASN A 42 -23.87 -5.83 4.36
N ILE A 43 -23.74 -6.54 5.49
CA ILE A 43 -23.79 -8.00 5.52
C ILE A 43 -25.13 -8.53 4.98
N ASP A 44 -26.22 -7.81 5.23
CA ASP A 44 -27.58 -8.18 4.79
C ASP A 44 -27.76 -8.11 3.26
N SER A 45 -26.84 -7.46 2.55
CA SER A 45 -26.82 -7.44 1.08
C SER A 45 -26.17 -8.67 0.45
N ILE A 46 -25.55 -9.53 1.27
CA ILE A 46 -24.83 -10.71 0.83
C ILE A 46 -25.68 -11.92 1.20
N ASP A 47 -25.96 -12.79 0.22
CA ASP A 47 -26.58 -14.08 0.53
C ASP A 47 -25.69 -14.86 1.51
N SER A 48 -26.23 -15.09 2.71
CA SER A 48 -25.57 -15.82 3.79
C SER A 48 -25.03 -17.19 3.38
N LYS A 49 -25.64 -17.85 2.38
CA LYS A 49 -25.21 -19.16 1.87
C LYS A 49 -23.88 -19.09 1.11
N LEU A 50 -23.55 -17.92 0.57
CA LEU A 50 -22.30 -17.68 -0.14
C LEU A 50 -21.14 -17.45 0.83
N ILE A 51 -21.39 -16.97 2.05
CA ILE A 51 -20.33 -16.66 3.01
C ILE A 51 -19.75 -17.96 3.56
N LYS A 52 -18.46 -18.21 3.30
CA LYS A 52 -17.76 -19.41 3.79
C LYS A 52 -16.80 -19.11 4.92
N TRP A 53 -16.31 -17.87 5.03
CA TRP A 53 -15.51 -17.41 6.16
C TRP A 53 -15.94 -16.00 6.56
N LYS A 54 -15.97 -15.75 7.87
CA LYS A 54 -16.21 -14.41 8.43
C LYS A 54 -15.54 -14.23 9.79
N CYS A 55 -15.17 -12.99 10.08
CA CYS A 55 -14.61 -12.59 11.38
C CYS A 55 -15.03 -11.15 11.71
N ARG A 56 -15.16 -10.84 13.00
CA ARG A 56 -15.42 -9.48 13.49
C ARG A 56 -14.11 -8.76 13.78
N VAL A 57 -14.03 -7.50 13.38
CA VAL A 57 -12.84 -6.66 13.60
C VAL A 57 -13.26 -5.25 13.99
N ASN A 58 -12.50 -4.62 14.88
CA ASN A 58 -12.76 -3.25 15.29
C ASN A 58 -12.11 -2.27 14.30
N PHE A 59 -12.93 -1.42 13.68
CA PHE A 59 -12.49 -0.26 12.93
C PHE A 59 -12.59 0.97 13.84
N LYS A 60 -11.44 1.43 14.34
CA LYS A 60 -11.33 2.54 15.31
C LYS A 60 -12.30 3.72 15.11
N ASP A 61 -12.55 4.16 13.88
CA ASP A 61 -13.36 5.35 13.59
C ASP A 61 -14.83 5.05 13.25
N ILE A 62 -15.20 3.78 13.07
CA ILE A 62 -16.55 3.34 12.68
C ILE A 62 -17.19 2.44 13.75
N GLY A 63 -16.43 1.50 14.30
CA GLY A 63 -16.87 0.47 15.25
C GLY A 63 -16.56 -0.93 14.75
N GLU A 64 -17.25 -1.92 15.31
CA GLU A 64 -17.12 -3.31 14.90
C GLU A 64 -17.69 -3.53 13.48
N ILE A 65 -16.89 -4.09 12.57
CA ILE A 65 -17.29 -4.47 11.22
C ILE A 65 -17.00 -5.95 10.97
N THR A 66 -17.67 -6.54 9.98
CA THR A 66 -17.50 -7.95 9.59
C THR A 66 -16.60 -8.07 8.37
N LEU A 67 -15.44 -8.74 8.50
CA LEU A 67 -14.71 -9.28 7.35
C LEU A 67 -15.40 -10.56 6.91
N ALA A 68 -15.63 -10.72 5.61
CA ALA A 68 -16.24 -11.94 5.08
C ALA A 68 -15.70 -12.28 3.69
N THR A 69 -15.77 -13.55 3.31
CA THR A 69 -15.49 -14.03 1.95
C THR A 69 -16.30 -15.28 1.64
N ASP A 70 -16.51 -15.53 0.35
CA ASP A 70 -17.08 -16.75 -0.20
C ASP A 70 -16.07 -17.90 -0.35
N TYR A 71 -14.83 -17.71 0.11
CA TYR A 71 -13.77 -18.70 -0.06
C TYR A 71 -13.06 -19.05 1.26
N VAL A 72 -12.89 -20.36 1.47
CA VAL A 72 -12.05 -20.90 2.55
C VAL A 72 -10.80 -21.49 1.91
N THR A 73 -9.65 -21.05 2.38
CA THR A 73 -8.37 -21.65 2.00
C THR A 73 -8.28 -23.06 2.55
N LYS A 74 -8.22 -24.05 1.65
CA LYS A 74 -7.97 -25.46 1.99
C LYS A 74 -6.48 -25.68 2.27
N ASP A 75 -5.65 -25.26 1.32
CA ASP A 75 -4.20 -25.41 1.36
C ASP A 75 -3.54 -24.02 1.45
N PRO A 76 -2.93 -23.69 2.59
CA PRO A 76 -2.15 -22.47 2.73
C PRO A 76 -0.98 -22.46 1.73
N PHE A 77 -0.66 -21.28 1.22
CA PHE A 77 0.56 -21.06 0.47
C PHE A 77 1.77 -21.24 1.40
N VAL A 78 2.63 -22.18 1.06
CA VAL A 78 3.85 -22.49 1.80
C VAL A 78 5.05 -22.27 0.89
N LEU A 79 6.05 -21.55 1.39
CA LEU A 79 7.37 -21.48 0.76
C LEU A 79 8.26 -22.51 1.45
N LEU A 80 8.89 -23.37 0.64
CA LEU A 80 9.70 -24.48 1.12
C LEU A 80 11.20 -24.15 1.12
N LYS A 81 11.59 -22.87 1.03
CA LYS A 81 12.98 -22.48 0.87
C LYS A 81 13.52 -21.79 2.12
N GLU A 82 14.66 -22.27 2.61
CA GLU A 82 15.47 -21.51 3.55
C GLU A 82 16.02 -20.26 2.85
N ASN A 83 15.77 -19.10 3.42
CA ASN A 83 16.22 -17.84 2.86
C ASN A 83 17.37 -17.28 3.71
N PRO A 84 18.56 -17.03 3.13
CA PRO A 84 19.73 -16.61 3.91
C PRO A 84 19.59 -15.24 4.58
N TYR A 85 18.60 -14.44 4.16
CA TYR A 85 18.46 -13.05 4.59
C TYR A 85 17.16 -12.84 5.39
N ASN A 86 17.26 -12.40 6.65
CA ASN A 86 16.09 -12.27 7.54
C ASN A 86 15.78 -10.84 8.00
N ASN A 87 16.59 -9.84 7.59
CA ASN A 87 16.38 -8.46 8.03
C ASN A 87 15.19 -7.80 7.33
N THR A 88 14.04 -7.87 7.99
CA THR A 88 12.76 -7.31 7.55
C THR A 88 12.82 -5.82 7.21
N SER A 89 13.65 -5.04 7.91
CA SER A 89 13.77 -3.60 7.67
C SER A 89 14.32 -3.31 6.28
N TYR A 90 15.29 -4.11 5.83
CA TYR A 90 15.92 -3.92 4.53
C TYR A 90 15.01 -4.45 3.41
N LEU A 91 14.29 -5.55 3.65
CA LEU A 91 13.27 -6.05 2.72
C LEU A 91 12.13 -5.02 2.49
N LYS A 92 11.65 -4.36 3.56
CA LYS A 92 10.68 -3.26 3.48
C LYS A 92 11.19 -2.14 2.56
N SER A 93 12.40 -1.68 2.83
CA SER A 93 13.04 -0.59 2.09
C SER A 93 13.33 -0.95 0.63
N HIS A 94 13.80 -2.18 0.39
CA HIS A 94 14.13 -2.68 -0.95
C HIS A 94 12.88 -2.89 -1.80
N LEU A 95 11.80 -3.47 -1.25
CA LEU A 95 10.54 -3.64 -1.98
C LEU A 95 9.98 -2.28 -2.40
N GLN A 96 9.94 -1.32 -1.48
CA GLN A 96 9.47 0.04 -1.72
C GLN A 96 10.27 0.71 -2.85
N LYS A 97 11.60 0.68 -2.76
CA LYS A 97 12.48 1.29 -3.77
C LYS A 97 12.44 0.57 -5.12
N SER A 98 12.27 -0.76 -5.13
CA SER A 98 12.12 -1.53 -6.36
C SER A 98 10.83 -1.16 -7.10
N ILE A 99 9.71 -1.04 -6.38
CA ILE A 99 8.42 -0.60 -6.95
C ILE A 99 8.51 0.85 -7.45
N ARG A 100 9.03 1.75 -6.61
CA ARG A 100 9.24 3.18 -6.93
C ARG A 100 10.06 3.38 -8.21
N ARG A 101 11.08 2.55 -8.43
CA ARG A 101 11.97 2.60 -9.60
C ARG A 101 11.48 1.72 -10.76
N GLY A 102 10.30 1.13 -10.64
CA GLY A 102 9.67 0.28 -11.65
C GLY A 102 10.44 -0.99 -12.01
N ASN A 103 11.24 -1.53 -11.09
CA ASN A 103 11.97 -2.77 -11.33
C ASN A 103 11.11 -3.99 -10.93
N VAL A 104 10.34 -4.49 -11.90
CA VAL A 104 9.38 -5.59 -11.71
C VAL A 104 10.04 -6.84 -11.14
N ASN A 105 11.16 -7.29 -11.71
CA ASN A 105 11.81 -8.54 -11.29
C ASN A 105 12.25 -8.46 -9.81
N LYS A 106 12.96 -7.39 -9.44
CA LYS A 106 13.37 -7.16 -8.05
C LYS A 106 12.18 -7.03 -7.12
N SER A 107 11.13 -6.31 -7.52
CA SER A 107 9.91 -6.18 -6.73
C SER A 107 9.26 -7.53 -6.42
N LEU A 108 9.14 -8.42 -7.40
CA LEU A 108 8.52 -9.73 -7.21
C LEU A 108 9.35 -10.65 -6.31
N LYS A 109 10.66 -10.72 -6.54
CA LYS A 109 11.59 -11.50 -5.70
C LYS A 109 11.57 -11.02 -4.26
N THR A 110 11.68 -9.71 -4.04
CA THR A 110 11.64 -9.12 -2.70
C THR A 110 10.28 -9.27 -2.05
N ALA A 111 9.18 -9.19 -2.81
CA ALA A 111 7.84 -9.41 -2.27
C ALA A 111 7.67 -10.84 -1.73
N LEU A 112 8.10 -11.84 -2.50
CA LEU A 112 8.01 -13.24 -2.08
C LEU A 112 8.84 -13.49 -0.82
N HIS A 113 10.09 -13.01 -0.82
CA HIS A 113 11.00 -13.10 0.33
C HIS A 113 10.44 -12.39 1.56
N PHE A 114 9.93 -11.18 1.39
CA PHE A 114 9.39 -10.41 2.50
C PHE A 114 8.11 -11.05 3.05
N TYR A 115 7.25 -11.61 2.19
CA TYR A 115 6.10 -12.39 2.65
C TYR A 115 6.52 -13.59 3.49
N ASP A 116 7.50 -14.36 3.03
CA ASP A 116 8.04 -15.53 3.73
C ASP A 116 8.55 -15.16 5.13
N ASN A 117 9.36 -14.11 5.20
CA ASN A 117 9.99 -13.68 6.43
C ASN A 117 8.99 -13.01 7.39
N ASN A 118 8.05 -12.20 6.88
CA ASN A 118 6.99 -11.58 7.69
C ASN A 118 5.80 -11.11 6.84
N ALA A 119 4.84 -12.01 6.62
CA ALA A 119 3.63 -11.75 5.83
C ALA A 119 2.79 -10.56 6.34
N ASN A 120 2.65 -10.41 7.66
CA ASN A 120 1.91 -9.29 8.25
C ASN A 120 2.54 -7.94 7.88
N ASP A 121 3.85 -7.81 8.07
CA ASP A 121 4.57 -6.58 7.74
C ASP A 121 4.60 -6.33 6.24
N PHE A 122 4.71 -7.38 5.43
CA PHE A 122 4.64 -7.30 3.97
C PHE A 122 3.29 -6.73 3.51
N LEU A 123 2.16 -7.33 3.91
CA LEU A 123 0.83 -6.88 3.49
C LEU A 123 0.57 -5.43 3.94
N ARG A 124 0.97 -5.08 5.16
CA ARG A 124 0.85 -3.72 5.70
C ARG A 124 1.68 -2.71 4.92
N ARG A 125 2.90 -3.08 4.51
CA ARG A 125 3.82 -2.24 3.75
C ARG A 125 3.39 -2.09 2.30
N LEU A 126 2.86 -3.15 1.69
CA LEU A 126 2.34 -3.11 0.33
C LEU A 126 1.22 -2.07 0.18
N CYS A 127 0.33 -1.96 1.18
CA CYS A 127 -0.69 -0.90 1.23
C CYS A 127 -0.06 0.51 1.20
N ILE A 128 1.01 0.72 1.98
CA ILE A 128 1.69 2.03 2.07
C ILE A 128 2.37 2.34 0.74
N ILE A 129 3.09 1.37 0.16
CA ILE A 129 3.78 1.54 -1.13
C ILE A 129 2.78 1.90 -2.25
N ALA A 130 1.60 1.26 -2.28
CA ALA A 130 0.58 1.54 -3.28
C ALA A 130 0.08 3.00 -3.25
N ILE A 131 0.06 3.62 -2.06
CA ILE A 131 -0.36 5.01 -1.85
C ILE A 131 0.80 5.99 -2.06
N GLU A 132 2.02 5.63 -1.63
CA GLU A 132 3.17 6.53 -1.57
C GLU A 132 3.98 6.59 -2.88
N ASP A 133 4.15 5.43 -3.51
CA ASP A 133 5.13 5.22 -4.58
C ASP A 133 4.50 4.73 -5.89
N ALA A 134 3.18 4.65 -5.94
CA ALA A 134 2.39 4.30 -7.11
C ALA A 134 1.00 4.96 -6.98
N LEU A 135 0.04 4.48 -7.77
CA LEU A 135 -1.38 4.80 -7.55
C LEU A 135 -2.11 3.56 -7.01
N PRO A 136 -3.02 3.72 -6.03
CA PRO A 136 -3.80 2.62 -5.51
C PRO A 136 -4.80 2.15 -6.58
N LEU A 137 -4.51 1.00 -7.18
CA LEU A 137 -5.37 0.33 -8.14
C LEU A 137 -6.75 -0.04 -7.58
N GLU A 138 -7.65 -0.43 -8.47
CA GLU A 138 -8.91 -1.13 -8.16
C GLU A 138 -8.73 -2.31 -7.16
N GLY A 139 -7.58 -3.02 -7.19
CA GLY A 139 -7.26 -4.08 -6.23
C GLY A 139 -6.83 -3.63 -4.82
N PHE A 140 -6.70 -2.33 -4.56
CA PHE A 140 -6.20 -1.85 -3.28
C PHE A 140 -7.04 -2.34 -2.09
N SER A 141 -8.37 -2.34 -2.23
CA SER A 141 -9.27 -2.86 -1.21
C SER A 141 -9.00 -4.34 -0.91
N THR A 142 -8.75 -5.16 -1.92
CA THR A 142 -8.41 -6.57 -1.74
C THR A 142 -7.11 -6.77 -0.96
N ILE A 143 -6.06 -5.96 -1.21
CA ILE A 143 -4.83 -6.02 -0.41
C ILE A 143 -5.09 -5.65 1.06
N VAL A 144 -5.90 -4.61 1.31
CA VAL A 144 -6.28 -4.25 2.69
C VAL A 144 -7.12 -5.35 3.33
N TRP A 145 -7.98 -6.02 2.57
CA TRP A 145 -8.74 -7.17 3.04
C TRP A 145 -7.81 -8.31 3.46
N PHE A 146 -6.84 -8.71 2.62
CA PHE A 146 -5.85 -9.73 2.98
C PHE A 146 -5.04 -9.34 4.20
N MET A 147 -4.58 -8.10 4.28
CA MET A 147 -3.87 -7.59 5.46
C MET A 147 -4.68 -7.81 6.74
N SER A 148 -5.96 -7.46 6.71
CA SER A 148 -6.82 -7.57 7.89
C SER A 148 -7.23 -9.01 8.19
N ALA A 149 -7.59 -9.80 7.18
CA ALA A 149 -7.99 -11.19 7.34
C ALA A 149 -6.82 -12.05 7.84
N TYR A 150 -5.61 -11.85 7.31
CA TYR A 150 -4.40 -12.57 7.74
C TYR A 150 -4.09 -12.34 9.22
N SER A 151 -4.26 -11.09 9.70
CA SER A 151 -4.14 -10.77 11.14
C SER A 151 -5.19 -11.45 12.04
N LYS A 152 -6.21 -12.07 11.43
CA LYS A 152 -7.28 -12.85 12.05
C LYS A 152 -7.20 -14.33 11.66
N ASN A 153 -5.99 -14.82 11.40
CA ASN A 153 -5.68 -16.22 11.10
C ASN A 153 -6.34 -16.75 9.82
N TYR A 154 -6.69 -15.88 8.87
CA TYR A 154 -7.06 -16.31 7.53
C TYR A 154 -5.81 -16.74 6.76
N ASN A 155 -5.83 -17.94 6.19
CA ASN A 155 -4.72 -18.47 5.41
C ASN A 155 -4.75 -17.93 3.97
N ILE A 156 -3.60 -17.47 3.47
CA ILE A 156 -3.41 -17.12 2.06
C ILE A 156 -3.19 -18.42 1.28
N SER A 157 -3.82 -18.58 0.12
CA SER A 157 -3.68 -19.76 -0.77
C SER A 157 -2.72 -19.42 -1.91
N GLU A 158 -2.34 -20.41 -2.71
CA GLU A 158 -1.49 -20.17 -3.89
C GLU A 158 -2.15 -19.19 -4.88
N SER A 159 -3.46 -19.32 -5.11
CA SER A 159 -4.19 -18.37 -5.95
C SER A 159 -4.19 -16.95 -5.37
N HIS A 160 -4.35 -16.80 -4.05
CA HIS A 160 -4.24 -15.50 -3.37
C HIS A 160 -2.85 -14.91 -3.57
N MET A 161 -1.80 -15.72 -3.39
CA MET A 161 -0.42 -15.27 -3.58
C MET A 161 -0.15 -14.83 -5.02
N GLY A 162 -0.62 -15.60 -6.01
CA GLY A 162 -0.46 -15.23 -7.41
C GLY A 162 -1.16 -13.91 -7.76
N TRP A 163 -2.31 -13.63 -7.16
CA TRP A 163 -2.98 -12.33 -7.27
C TRP A 163 -2.19 -11.21 -6.58
N ILE A 164 -1.67 -11.44 -5.37
CA ILE A 164 -0.87 -10.46 -4.62
C ILE A 164 0.41 -10.10 -5.39
N LEU A 165 1.10 -11.09 -5.97
CA LEU A 165 2.26 -10.87 -6.83
C LEU A 165 1.88 -10.12 -8.11
N GLY A 166 0.70 -10.40 -8.67
CA GLY A 166 0.06 -9.63 -9.71
C GLY A 166 -0.08 -8.14 -9.38
N TYR A 167 -0.56 -7.86 -8.17
CA TYR A 167 -0.68 -6.51 -7.66
C TYR A 167 0.70 -5.82 -7.53
N VAL A 168 1.71 -6.51 -6.97
CA VAL A 168 3.10 -6.01 -6.90
C VAL A 168 3.66 -5.70 -8.30
N HIS A 169 3.43 -6.59 -9.26
CA HIS A 169 3.85 -6.40 -10.65
C HIS A 169 3.21 -5.14 -11.26
N ASP A 170 1.92 -4.90 -11.06
CA ASP A 170 1.28 -3.67 -11.54
C ASP A 170 1.87 -2.44 -10.85
N LEU A 171 2.01 -2.43 -9.52
CA LEU A 171 2.55 -1.27 -8.82
C LEU A 171 3.94 -0.90 -9.37
N ALA A 172 4.78 -1.91 -9.65
CA ALA A 172 6.07 -1.70 -10.28
C ALA A 172 5.94 -1.11 -11.69
N LYS A 173 5.03 -1.62 -12.54
CA LYS A 173 4.78 -1.09 -13.90
C LYS A 173 4.03 0.25 -13.93
N CYS A 174 3.38 0.64 -12.84
CA CYS A 174 2.63 1.89 -12.77
C CYS A 174 3.53 3.07 -13.15
N GLN A 175 3.13 3.85 -14.15
CA GLN A 175 3.91 5.01 -14.60
C GLN A 175 3.70 6.25 -13.72
N TYR A 176 2.81 6.16 -12.74
CA TYR A 176 2.31 7.31 -12.01
C TYR A 176 2.41 7.10 -10.50
N TYR A 177 2.53 8.20 -9.77
CA TYR A 177 2.33 8.24 -8.33
C TYR A 177 1.63 9.53 -7.95
N GLU A 178 1.16 9.61 -6.72
CA GLU A 178 0.52 10.81 -6.19
C GLU A 178 1.30 11.35 -5.00
N GLN A 179 1.60 12.63 -5.05
CA GLN A 179 2.23 13.30 -3.92
C GLN A 179 1.19 14.06 -3.12
N MET A 180 1.08 13.68 -1.85
CA MET A 180 0.16 14.31 -0.92
C MET A 180 0.75 15.59 -0.35
N ASP A 181 0.00 16.69 -0.46
CA ASP A 181 0.34 17.94 0.23
C ASP A 181 0.23 17.73 1.76
N LYS A 182 1.37 17.85 2.45
CA LYS A 182 1.47 17.73 3.91
C LYS A 182 0.59 18.75 4.63
N LYS A 183 0.25 19.88 3.99
CA LYS A 183 -0.61 20.95 4.56
C LYS A 183 -2.10 20.59 4.54
N LEU A 184 -2.54 19.61 3.73
CA LEU A 184 -3.95 19.20 3.67
C LEU A 184 -4.45 18.59 5.00
N ALA A 185 -3.63 17.75 5.65
CA ALA A 185 -3.93 17.19 6.97
C ALA A 185 -3.89 18.24 8.09
N GLN A 186 -2.97 19.21 8.01
CA GLN A 186 -2.77 20.20 9.06
C GLN A 186 -3.91 21.22 9.16
N LYS A 187 -4.66 21.44 8.06
CA LYS A 187 -5.64 22.53 8.00
C LYS A 187 -7.00 22.27 8.64
N LYS A 188 -7.41 21.04 9.00
CA LYS A 188 -8.74 20.82 9.63
C LYS A 188 -8.76 19.64 10.62
N ASN A 189 -9.29 19.88 11.84
CA ASN A 189 -9.80 18.84 12.74
C ASN A 189 -10.93 18.09 12.04
N LYS A 190 -10.65 16.93 11.45
CA LYS A 190 -11.63 16.20 10.63
C LYS A 190 -11.84 14.78 11.12
N ASN A 191 -12.93 14.62 11.85
CA ASN A 191 -13.57 13.34 12.07
C ASN A 191 -14.02 12.74 10.72
N ILE A 192 -13.90 11.41 10.55
CA ILE A 192 -14.34 10.64 9.38
C ILE A 192 -15.76 10.99 8.92
N ARG A 193 -16.65 11.30 9.88
CA ARG A 193 -18.05 11.68 9.64
C ARG A 193 -18.18 12.90 8.72
N ASN A 194 -17.18 13.78 8.72
CA ASN A 194 -17.17 14.99 7.92
C ASN A 194 -16.78 14.75 6.45
N LEU A 195 -16.15 13.61 6.13
CA LEU A 195 -15.75 13.28 4.75
C LEU A 195 -16.90 12.73 3.91
N ARG A 196 -18.05 12.43 4.53
CA ARG A 196 -19.25 11.89 3.87
C ARG A 196 -18.97 10.73 2.91
N LEU A 197 -18.00 9.86 3.26
CA LEU A 197 -17.56 8.75 2.39
C LEU A 197 -18.71 7.84 1.93
N TYR A 198 -19.77 7.69 2.74
CA TYR A 198 -20.97 6.93 2.39
C TYR A 198 -21.71 7.45 1.14
N GLN A 199 -21.45 8.70 0.71
CA GLN A 199 -22.05 9.32 -0.48
C GLN A 199 -21.24 9.09 -1.76
N LEU A 200 -20.01 8.58 -1.67
CA LEU A 200 -19.18 8.32 -2.83
C LEU A 200 -19.79 7.20 -3.71
N PRO A 201 -19.45 7.11 -5.01
CA PRO A 201 -19.71 5.91 -5.80
C PRO A 201 -19.01 4.69 -5.18
N GLN A 202 -19.44 3.47 -5.54
CA GLN A 202 -18.96 2.24 -4.88
C GLN A 202 -17.44 2.10 -4.92
N ASP A 203 -16.79 2.29 -6.08
CA ASP A 203 -15.33 2.22 -6.18
C ASP A 203 -14.63 3.25 -5.27
N GLY A 204 -15.23 4.44 -5.12
CA GLY A 204 -14.73 5.48 -4.22
C GLY A 204 -14.91 5.14 -2.74
N LYS A 205 -16.01 4.48 -2.37
CA LYS A 205 -16.18 3.89 -1.03
C LYS A 205 -15.12 2.83 -0.80
N ASP A 206 -14.96 1.92 -1.76
CA ASP A 206 -14.08 0.77 -1.64
C ASP A 206 -12.64 1.20 -1.40
N LEU A 207 -12.16 2.20 -2.15
CA LEU A 207 -10.84 2.79 -1.95
C LEU A 207 -10.75 3.55 -0.61
N CYS A 208 -11.62 4.53 -0.38
CA CYS A 208 -11.47 5.46 0.74
C CYS A 208 -11.65 4.76 2.11
N TYR A 209 -12.65 3.88 2.25
CA TYR A 209 -12.79 3.10 3.48
C TYR A 209 -11.61 2.15 3.69
N SER A 210 -11.07 1.56 2.63
CA SER A 210 -9.88 0.70 2.75
C SER A 210 -8.64 1.47 3.20
N ILE A 211 -8.40 2.69 2.70
CA ILE A 211 -7.28 3.53 3.15
C ILE A 211 -7.44 3.88 4.63
N MET A 212 -8.65 4.26 5.05
CA MET A 212 -8.93 4.57 6.45
C MET A 212 -8.84 3.35 7.35
N PHE A 213 -9.30 2.20 6.88
CA PHE A 213 -9.19 0.96 7.63
C PHE A 213 -7.73 0.56 7.81
N ARG A 214 -6.89 0.74 6.77
CA ARG A 214 -5.43 0.61 6.88
C ARG A 214 -4.85 1.58 7.91
N GLN A 215 -5.28 2.84 7.94
CA GLN A 215 -4.85 3.82 8.94
C GLN A 215 -5.18 3.36 10.38
N GLY A 216 -6.39 2.80 10.58
CA GLY A 216 -6.88 2.30 11.87
C GLY A 216 -6.13 1.06 12.37
N TYR A 217 -5.59 0.24 11.47
CA TYR A 217 -4.81 -0.97 11.78
C TYR A 217 -3.41 -0.70 12.39
N GLY A 218 -3.09 0.54 12.75
CA GLY A 218 -1.82 0.93 13.38
C GLY A 218 -0.68 1.24 12.40
N GLY A 219 0.55 1.40 12.91
CA GLY A 219 1.72 1.80 12.12
C GLY A 219 2.30 3.15 12.54
N MET A 220 3.32 3.60 11.79
CA MET A 220 4.06 4.82 12.09
C MET A 220 3.15 6.05 12.00
N ARG A 221 3.49 7.12 12.74
CA ARG A 221 2.74 8.39 12.70
C ARG A 221 2.68 8.98 11.29
N SER A 222 3.78 8.87 10.53
CA SER A 222 3.88 9.27 9.13
C SER A 222 2.90 8.48 8.24
N ASP A 223 2.88 7.16 8.35
CA ASP A 223 1.96 6.30 7.58
C ASP A 223 0.49 6.67 7.83
N LYS A 224 0.12 6.90 9.09
CA LYS A 224 -1.24 7.31 9.47
C LYS A 224 -1.63 8.65 8.88
N ALA A 225 -0.73 9.64 8.95
CA ALA A 225 -0.96 10.96 8.37
C ALA A 225 -1.09 10.88 6.84
N MET A 226 -0.27 10.04 6.20
CA MET A 226 -0.33 9.79 4.77
C MET A 226 -1.67 9.16 4.35
N CYS A 227 -2.14 8.13 5.06
CA CYS A 227 -3.44 7.51 4.78
C CYS A 227 -4.59 8.52 4.92
N LEU A 228 -4.55 9.40 5.91
CA LEU A 228 -5.56 10.45 6.07
C LEU A 228 -5.54 11.44 4.89
N ASN A 229 -4.35 11.90 4.49
CA ASN A 229 -4.19 12.77 3.31
C ASN A 229 -4.69 12.10 2.03
N ALA A 230 -4.31 10.83 1.80
CA ALA A 230 -4.76 10.06 0.66
C ALA A 230 -6.29 9.93 0.64
N THR A 231 -6.91 9.60 1.78
CA THR A 231 -8.38 9.50 1.89
C THR A 231 -9.04 10.82 1.52
N MET A 232 -8.56 11.94 2.06
CA MET A 232 -9.11 13.27 1.74
C MET A 232 -9.00 13.57 0.25
N LEU A 233 -7.82 13.36 -0.32
CA LEU A 233 -7.54 13.62 -1.73
C LEU A 233 -8.42 12.77 -2.65
N TRP A 234 -8.48 11.46 -2.43
CA TRP A 234 -9.25 10.55 -3.26
C TRP A 234 -10.76 10.74 -3.08
N SER A 235 -11.24 11.00 -1.86
CA SER A 235 -12.67 11.32 -1.64
C SER A 235 -13.11 12.55 -2.42
N MET A 236 -12.24 13.57 -2.50
CA MET A 236 -12.48 14.78 -3.27
C MET A 236 -12.47 14.49 -4.78
N ARG A 237 -11.50 13.71 -5.27
CA ARG A 237 -11.42 13.30 -6.68
C ARG A 237 -12.66 12.52 -7.13
N TYR A 238 -13.16 11.60 -6.30
CA TYR A 238 -14.41 10.89 -6.58
C TYR A 238 -15.63 11.82 -6.53
N SER A 239 -15.67 12.75 -5.57
CA SER A 239 -16.78 13.71 -5.45
C SER A 239 -16.84 14.71 -6.61
N THR A 240 -15.70 15.05 -7.21
CA THR A 240 -15.61 15.98 -8.35
C THR A 240 -15.51 15.28 -9.71
N ASN A 241 -15.62 13.95 -9.75
CA ASN A 241 -15.42 13.14 -10.95
C ASN A 241 -14.12 13.50 -11.71
N SER A 242 -13.02 13.58 -10.96
CA SER A 242 -11.73 14.00 -11.49
C SER A 242 -11.26 13.10 -12.65
N ARG A 243 -10.72 13.71 -13.71
CA ARG A 243 -10.12 12.98 -14.86
C ARG A 243 -9.07 11.95 -14.45
N PHE A 244 -8.41 12.14 -13.31
CA PHE A 244 -7.37 11.24 -12.83
C PHE A 244 -7.90 9.89 -12.32
N LEU A 245 -9.21 9.76 -12.10
CA LEU A 245 -9.83 8.47 -11.73
C LEU A 245 -9.60 7.41 -12.81
N GLN A 246 -9.49 7.81 -14.08
CA GLN A 246 -9.18 6.90 -15.19
C GLN A 246 -7.82 6.20 -15.03
N LEU A 247 -6.88 6.77 -14.26
CA LEU A 247 -5.57 6.17 -14.01
C LEU A 247 -5.64 5.01 -12.99
N LEU A 248 -6.76 4.88 -12.28
CA LEU A 248 -7.00 3.78 -11.34
C LEU A 248 -7.62 2.55 -12.02
N ASP A 249 -8.22 2.72 -13.20
CA ASP A 249 -8.81 1.65 -14.01
C ASP A 249 -7.70 0.85 -14.71
N ARG A 250 -6.96 0.08 -13.90
CA ARG A 250 -5.93 -0.84 -14.38
C ARG A 250 -6.14 -2.20 -13.72
N LYS A 251 -6.31 -3.21 -14.57
CA LYS A 251 -6.43 -4.60 -14.14
C LYS A 251 -5.04 -5.21 -14.08
N HIS A 252 -4.75 -5.91 -12.99
CA HIS A 252 -3.52 -6.69 -12.89
C HIS A 252 -3.81 -8.17 -13.20
N ILE A 253 -2.75 -8.86 -13.59
CA ILE A 253 -2.78 -10.29 -13.93
C ILE A 253 -2.36 -11.13 -12.72
N PHE A 254 -2.73 -12.40 -12.69
CA PHE A 254 -2.13 -13.34 -11.75
C PHE A 254 -0.69 -13.64 -12.19
N MET A 255 0.21 -13.66 -11.23
CA MET A 255 1.62 -13.98 -11.46
C MET A 255 1.96 -15.31 -10.81
N THR A 256 2.77 -16.12 -11.46
CA THR A 256 3.44 -17.23 -10.80
C THR A 256 4.54 -16.68 -9.88
N PRO A 257 4.82 -17.31 -8.73
CA PRO A 257 5.99 -16.97 -7.93
C PRO A 257 7.28 -16.97 -8.77
N PRO A 258 8.20 -16.02 -8.52
CA PRO A 258 9.50 -16.04 -9.19
C PRO A 258 10.23 -17.36 -8.92
N THR A 259 10.87 -17.92 -9.95
CA THR A 259 11.56 -19.22 -9.89
C THR A 259 12.93 -19.13 -9.21
N THR A 260 13.52 -17.94 -9.18
CA THR A 260 14.83 -17.66 -8.57
C THR A 260 14.68 -16.68 -7.41
N ASP A 261 15.52 -16.85 -6.39
CA ASP A 261 15.50 -16.00 -5.21
C ASP A 261 16.12 -14.61 -5.46
N LEU A 262 15.98 -13.71 -4.50
CA LEU A 262 16.60 -12.39 -4.51
C LEU A 262 18.12 -12.53 -4.25
N LEU A 263 18.93 -12.36 -5.29
CA LEU A 263 20.38 -12.49 -5.19
C LEU A 263 21.00 -11.25 -4.54
N LYS A 264 22.15 -11.42 -3.87
CA LYS A 264 22.85 -10.33 -3.17
C LYS A 264 23.21 -9.15 -4.10
N ASN A 265 23.57 -9.43 -5.36
CA ASN A 265 23.86 -8.41 -6.37
C ASN A 265 22.61 -7.73 -6.96
N GLU A 266 21.41 -8.26 -6.70
CA GLU A 266 20.14 -7.64 -7.11
C GLU A 266 19.68 -6.58 -6.10
N TRP A 267 20.28 -6.51 -4.92
CA TRP A 267 19.97 -5.50 -3.91
C TRP A 267 20.30 -4.09 -4.40
N PHE A 268 19.36 -3.17 -4.21
CA PHE A 268 19.68 -1.74 -4.32
C PHE A 268 20.46 -1.32 -3.07
N SER A 269 21.67 -0.77 -3.23
CA SER A 269 22.39 -0.15 -2.11
C SER A 269 21.55 0.94 -1.44
N ALA A 270 20.73 1.66 -2.22
CA ALA A 270 19.76 2.63 -1.70
C ALA A 270 18.74 2.03 -0.72
N ALA A 271 18.54 0.71 -0.70
CA ALA A 271 17.71 0.05 0.30
C ALA A 271 18.32 0.18 1.71
N ILE A 272 19.64 0.37 1.81
CA ILE A 272 20.35 0.60 3.07
C ILE A 272 20.52 2.11 3.25
N ASP A 273 19.53 2.75 3.85
CA ASP A 273 19.59 4.17 4.19
C ASP A 273 19.35 4.41 5.67
N PHE A 274 19.34 5.67 6.06
CA PHE A 274 19.20 6.09 7.46
C PHE A 274 17.84 5.74 8.09
N HIS A 275 16.83 5.32 7.31
CA HIS A 275 15.56 4.84 7.88
C HIS A 275 15.66 3.40 8.38
N CYS A 276 16.47 2.56 7.72
CA CYS A 276 16.64 1.17 8.12
C CYS A 276 17.96 0.88 8.85
N TYR A 277 18.96 1.76 8.70
CA TYR A 277 20.23 1.70 9.39
C TYR A 277 20.70 3.12 9.75
N THR A 278 20.35 3.58 10.96
CA THR A 278 20.65 4.94 11.42
C THR A 278 22.15 5.24 11.50
N GLY A 279 22.97 4.23 11.84
CA GLY A 279 24.42 4.36 11.94
C GLY A 279 25.14 4.67 10.61
N ILE A 280 24.43 4.62 9.48
CA ILE A 280 25.01 5.07 8.20
C ILE A 280 25.35 6.56 8.21
N ILE A 281 24.62 7.37 8.97
CA ILE A 281 24.86 8.81 9.04
C ILE A 281 26.14 9.07 9.82
N ASP A 282 26.28 8.47 11.00
CA ASP A 282 27.47 8.64 11.83
C ASP A 282 28.71 8.14 11.09
N TYR A 283 28.64 6.96 10.45
CA TYR A 283 29.72 6.42 9.62
C TYR A 283 30.18 7.35 8.49
N LEU A 284 29.24 7.99 7.80
CA LEU A 284 29.56 8.91 6.71
C LEU A 284 30.09 10.24 7.23
N TRP A 285 29.53 10.72 8.34
CA TRP A 285 29.94 11.97 8.97
C TRP A 285 31.37 11.90 9.51
N GLU A 286 31.74 10.81 10.19
CA GLU A 286 33.12 10.59 10.70
C GLU A 286 34.20 10.61 9.61
N ARG A 287 33.81 10.42 8.34
CA ARG A 287 34.71 10.33 7.18
C ARG A 287 34.64 11.57 6.28
N ASN A 288 33.65 12.42 6.50
CA ASN A 288 33.35 13.60 5.69
C ASN A 288 32.85 14.70 6.65
N ASP A 289 33.72 15.11 7.58
CA ASP A 289 33.41 16.04 8.68
C ASP A 289 33.20 17.48 8.22
N GLU A 290 33.47 17.77 6.95
CA GLU A 290 33.14 19.03 6.29
C GLU A 290 31.63 19.26 6.09
N PHE A 291 30.81 18.21 6.25
CA PHE A 291 29.35 18.28 6.16
C PHE A 291 28.70 17.96 7.51
N ASP A 292 27.58 18.62 7.80
CA ASP A 292 26.74 18.22 8.93
C ASP A 292 25.88 16.97 8.60
N GLN A 293 25.38 16.31 9.64
CA GLN A 293 24.55 15.11 9.49
C GLN A 293 23.27 15.34 8.68
N GLU A 294 22.72 16.55 8.69
CA GLU A 294 21.50 16.89 7.98
C GLU A 294 21.76 17.06 6.47
N GLN A 295 22.90 17.64 6.10
CA GLN A 295 23.39 17.69 4.72
C GLN A 295 23.59 16.27 4.17
N ILE A 296 24.20 15.37 4.95
CA ILE A 296 24.38 13.96 4.57
C ILE A 296 23.04 13.25 4.39
N LYS A 297 22.11 13.40 5.36
CA LYS A 297 20.75 12.83 5.26
C LYS A 297 20.03 13.30 4.00
N ASN A 298 20.06 14.60 3.72
CA ASN A 298 19.40 15.16 2.56
C ASN A 298 20.07 14.71 1.26
N ALA A 299 21.40 14.61 1.20
CA ALA A 299 22.11 14.05 0.05
C ALA A 299 21.70 12.60 -0.22
N ILE A 300 21.66 11.73 0.80
CA ILE A 300 21.18 10.35 0.65
C ILE A 300 19.72 10.33 0.18
N TRP A 301 18.85 11.15 0.78
CA TRP A 301 17.44 11.18 0.40
C TRP A 301 17.24 11.59 -1.06
N HIS A 302 17.80 12.73 -1.47
CA HIS A 302 17.57 13.34 -2.78
C HIS A 302 18.34 12.65 -3.91
N CYS A 303 19.54 12.13 -3.65
CA CYS A 303 20.40 11.54 -4.67
C CYS A 303 20.40 10.01 -4.70
N SER A 304 19.67 9.36 -3.77
CA SER A 304 19.59 7.90 -3.71
C SER A 304 18.18 7.41 -3.37
N SER A 305 17.65 7.74 -2.19
CA SER A 305 16.44 7.08 -1.69
C SER A 305 15.18 7.47 -2.44
N CYS A 306 14.96 8.75 -2.78
CA CYS A 306 13.70 9.24 -3.33
C CYS A 306 13.53 9.00 -4.84
N ILE A 307 14.59 8.57 -5.53
CA ILE A 307 14.63 8.35 -6.99
C ILE A 307 13.46 7.48 -7.46
N THR A 308 12.74 7.98 -8.46
CA THR A 308 11.57 7.33 -9.08
C THR A 308 11.63 7.51 -10.59
N ASN A 309 11.11 6.55 -11.35
CA ASN A 309 10.88 6.67 -12.79
C ASN A 309 9.40 6.98 -13.12
N LYS A 310 8.58 7.22 -12.09
CA LYS A 310 7.15 7.49 -12.20
C LYS A 310 6.88 8.99 -12.21
N LYS A 311 5.81 9.38 -12.88
CA LYS A 311 5.34 10.76 -12.99
C LYS A 311 4.34 11.07 -11.88
N ASN A 312 4.51 12.21 -11.22
CA ASN A 312 3.51 12.71 -10.29
C ASN A 312 2.26 13.14 -11.08
N ILE A 313 1.07 12.77 -10.61
CA ILE A 313 -0.19 13.19 -11.25
C ILE A 313 -0.70 14.55 -10.75
N ALA A 314 -0.19 15.06 -9.62
CA ALA A 314 -0.42 16.44 -9.20
C ALA A 314 0.36 17.43 -10.08
N THR A 315 -0.20 18.64 -10.22
CA THR A 315 0.51 19.82 -10.75
C THR A 315 1.75 20.10 -9.90
N ASP A 316 2.84 20.54 -10.54
CA ASP A 316 4.26 20.73 -10.16
C ASP A 316 4.66 21.13 -8.71
N ILE A 317 3.73 21.30 -7.78
CA ILE A 317 3.98 21.60 -6.38
C ILE A 317 4.55 20.38 -5.67
N GLY A 318 5.83 20.48 -5.32
CA GLY A 318 6.49 19.58 -4.39
C GLY A 318 7.06 18.31 -4.99
N GLN A 319 7.17 18.19 -6.33
CA GLN A 319 7.83 17.05 -6.98
C GLN A 319 9.13 16.67 -6.27
N ARG A 320 9.48 15.38 -6.28
CA ARG A 320 10.75 14.90 -5.74
C ARG A 320 11.88 15.55 -6.53
N ASP A 321 12.42 16.65 -6.01
CA ASP A 321 13.48 17.40 -6.67
C ASP A 321 14.83 16.72 -6.39
N TRP A 322 15.36 16.07 -7.42
CA TRP A 322 16.71 15.47 -7.42
C TRP A 322 17.75 16.39 -8.07
N SER A 323 17.37 17.59 -8.50
CA SER A 323 18.21 18.53 -9.25
C SER A 323 18.88 19.60 -8.37
N ASN A 324 18.61 19.58 -7.06
CA ASN A 324 19.23 20.52 -6.14
C ASN A 324 20.76 20.31 -6.07
N GLU A 325 21.49 21.27 -6.63
CA GLU A 325 22.95 21.25 -6.75
C GLU A 325 23.67 21.08 -5.41
N LYS A 326 23.09 21.59 -4.30
CA LYS A 326 23.68 21.45 -2.97
C LYS A 326 23.71 20.00 -2.52
N HIS A 327 22.62 19.26 -2.74
CA HIS A 327 22.55 17.84 -2.38
C HIS A 327 23.45 16.99 -3.29
N ILE A 328 23.54 17.36 -4.57
CA ILE A 328 24.42 16.69 -5.54
C ILE A 328 25.89 16.87 -5.16
N ALA A 329 26.31 18.08 -4.75
CA ALA A 329 27.68 18.35 -4.33
C ALA A 329 28.10 17.47 -3.16
N VAL A 330 27.28 17.41 -2.09
CA VAL A 330 27.51 16.53 -0.93
C VAL A 330 27.53 15.06 -1.37
N TRP A 331 26.55 14.64 -2.19
CA TRP A 331 26.46 13.27 -2.68
C TRP A 331 27.70 12.82 -3.43
N ASN A 332 28.27 13.68 -4.29
CA ASN A 332 29.47 13.34 -5.07
C ASN A 332 30.67 12.98 -4.18
N VAL A 333 30.76 13.56 -2.98
CA VAL A 333 31.79 13.24 -2.00
C VAL A 333 31.45 11.92 -1.28
N ILE A 334 30.26 11.81 -0.68
CA ILE A 334 29.92 10.69 0.20
C ILE A 334 29.53 9.39 -0.53
N LYS A 335 29.25 9.44 -1.85
CA LYS A 335 28.66 8.32 -2.62
C LYS A 335 29.49 7.04 -2.53
N LYS A 336 30.82 7.15 -2.63
CA LYS A 336 31.70 5.97 -2.61
C LYS A 336 31.59 5.24 -1.27
N ASP A 337 31.66 5.98 -0.17
CA ASP A 337 31.55 5.44 1.18
C ASP A 337 30.15 4.89 1.45
N PHE A 338 29.09 5.60 1.02
CA PHE A 338 27.71 5.14 1.12
C PHE A 338 27.52 3.78 0.41
N MET A 339 28.03 3.65 -0.81
CA MET A 339 27.92 2.41 -1.58
C MET A 339 28.72 1.28 -0.92
N GLY A 340 29.90 1.59 -0.37
CA GLY A 340 30.74 0.66 0.37
C GLY A 340 30.05 0.08 1.60
N ILE A 341 29.59 0.94 2.52
CA ILE A 341 28.90 0.51 3.73
C ILE A 341 27.59 -0.21 3.41
N SER A 342 26.81 0.27 2.44
CA SER A 342 25.57 -0.39 2.03
C SER A 342 25.82 -1.82 1.54
N LYS A 343 26.85 -2.01 0.71
CA LYS A 343 27.22 -3.34 0.20
C LYS A 343 27.72 -4.25 1.32
N PHE A 344 28.53 -3.71 2.24
CA PHE A 344 28.98 -4.45 3.42
C PHE A 344 27.78 -4.91 4.27
N MET A 345 26.81 -4.04 4.52
CA MET A 345 25.63 -4.38 5.31
C MET A 345 24.74 -5.43 4.64
N ILE A 346 24.62 -5.41 3.31
CA ILE A 346 23.91 -6.46 2.56
C ILE A 346 24.63 -7.81 2.70
N LEU A 347 25.97 -7.82 2.66
CA LEU A 347 26.77 -9.05 2.76
C LEU A 347 26.89 -9.59 4.19
N LYS A 348 26.85 -8.71 5.20
CA LYS A 348 26.97 -9.09 6.61
C LYS A 348 25.67 -9.64 7.19
N ASN A 349 24.51 -9.12 6.77
CA ASN A 349 23.20 -9.50 7.31
C ASN A 349 22.51 -10.59 6.47
N SER A 350 23.31 -11.41 5.79
CA SER A 350 22.88 -12.43 4.82
C SER A 350 23.50 -13.77 5.11
#